data_AF-A0A7X9KJU7-F1
#
_entry.id   AF-A0A7X9KJU7-F1
#
_cell.length_a   1.000
_cell.length_b   1.000
_cell.length_c   1.000
_cell.angle_alpha   90.00
_cell.angle_beta   90.00
_cell.angle_gamma   90.00
#
_symmetry.space_group_name_H-M   'P 1'
#
loop_
_entity.id
_entity.type
_entity.pdbx_description
1 polymer ?
#
loop_
_entity_poly.entity_id
_entity_poly.type
_entity_poly.pdbx_seq_one_letter_code
_entity_poly.pdbx_strand_id
1 'polypeptide(L)'
;TTDTTETTGATTTAAVTTTTTSTTTTGSATTDGAATTTTVPAVPSNGHSVAEQVLAINAGMPDALVVNNGSLAENRPVVACTEAAMEANASTQLITLTNLASVAPNIVLGGSAEFLADDSAGYPAMQRYYGGEFKNTVTVDDADLAAAIADGDADCFGMNSLNPLITTEKMTIIEDDQLMAPSNAVVALIASTSATPDVMSTLDAVLARLTTKRLNQMLNEIVVNGTDPFVVANAFVDTL
;
A
#
# COMPACT_ATOMS: atom_id res chain seq x y z
N THR A 1 62.84 -6.43 -29.09
CA THR A 1 62.51 -7.76 -28.58
C THR A 1 61.29 -7.59 -27.68
N THR A 2 60.12 -7.21 -28.20
CA THR A 2 59.19 -8.00 -29.03
C THR A 2 58.91 -9.36 -28.41
N ASP A 3 57.75 -9.51 -27.78
CA ASP A 3 56.78 -10.52 -28.23
C ASP A 3 55.34 -10.05 -27.94
N THR A 4 54.51 -10.27 -28.94
CA THR A 4 53.12 -9.85 -29.09
C THR A 4 52.37 -11.12 -29.44
N THR A 5 51.24 -11.43 -28.80
CA THR A 5 50.29 -12.39 -29.37
C THR A 5 48.86 -11.93 -29.15
N GLU A 6 48.29 -11.40 -30.23
CA GLU A 6 46.87 -11.38 -30.55
C GLU A 6 46.31 -12.81 -30.63
N THR A 7 45.04 -12.99 -30.31
CA THR A 7 44.22 -13.99 -30.99
C THR A 7 42.80 -13.46 -31.17
N THR A 8 42.36 -13.51 -32.42
CA THR A 8 41.12 -12.97 -32.97
C THR A 8 40.08 -14.07 -33.13
N GLY A 9 38.82 -13.75 -32.83
CA GLY A 9 37.64 -14.14 -33.61
C GLY A 9 37.03 -15.55 -33.40
N ALA A 10 35.74 -15.58 -33.06
CA ALA A 10 34.69 -16.00 -34.00
C ALA A 10 33.31 -16.06 -33.31
N THR A 11 32.38 -15.28 -33.87
CA THR A 11 30.93 -15.35 -33.66
C THR A 11 30.38 -16.66 -34.23
N THR A 12 29.45 -17.34 -33.55
CA THR A 12 28.56 -18.30 -34.21
C THR A 12 27.17 -18.31 -33.56
N THR A 13 26.21 -17.88 -34.36
CA THR A 13 24.76 -18.04 -34.18
C THR A 13 24.40 -19.52 -34.33
N ALA A 14 23.58 -20.06 -33.42
CA ALA A 14 22.83 -21.29 -33.66
C ALA A 14 21.43 -21.18 -33.05
N ALA A 15 20.44 -21.07 -33.93
CA ALA A 15 19.02 -21.33 -33.64
C ALA A 15 18.71 -22.74 -34.15
N VAL A 16 18.13 -23.61 -33.31
CA VAL A 16 17.44 -24.86 -33.70
C VAL A 16 16.46 -25.20 -32.57
N THR A 17 15.17 -24.92 -32.73
CA THR A 17 14.08 -25.79 -33.23
C THR A 17 13.36 -26.55 -32.12
N THR A 18 12.07 -26.25 -32.05
CA THR A 18 10.99 -26.86 -31.28
C THR A 18 10.90 -28.38 -31.48
N THR A 19 10.75 -29.12 -30.38
CA THR A 19 10.26 -30.50 -30.42
C THR A 19 9.04 -30.60 -29.51
N THR A 20 7.87 -30.69 -30.14
CA THR A 20 6.59 -31.01 -29.52
C THR A 20 6.54 -32.53 -29.34
N THR A 21 6.47 -33.01 -28.10
CA THR A 21 6.25 -34.42 -27.80
C THR A 21 4.85 -34.59 -27.22
N SER A 22 3.91 -35.02 -28.05
CA SER A 22 2.59 -35.48 -27.65
C SER A 22 2.73 -36.79 -26.87
N THR A 23 2.20 -36.84 -25.65
CA THR A 23 1.98 -38.08 -24.91
C THR A 23 0.50 -38.39 -24.87
N THR A 24 0.15 -39.55 -25.41
CA THR A 24 -1.20 -40.12 -25.47
C THR A 24 -1.50 -40.80 -24.14
N THR A 25 -2.53 -40.33 -23.42
CA THR A 25 -3.01 -41.01 -22.20
C THR A 25 -4.39 -41.60 -22.49
N THR A 26 -4.44 -42.93 -22.56
CA THR A 26 -5.67 -43.71 -22.59
C THR A 26 -6.15 -43.89 -21.15
N GLY A 27 -7.32 -43.34 -20.81
CA GLY A 27 -7.94 -43.45 -19.48
C GLY A 27 -9.45 -43.56 -19.61
N SER A 28 -9.98 -44.70 -19.16
CA SER A 28 -11.36 -45.19 -19.27
C SER A 28 -12.42 -44.25 -18.72
N ALA A 29 -13.56 -44.20 -19.43
CA ALA A 29 -14.78 -43.51 -19.03
C ALA A 29 -15.53 -44.22 -17.90
N THR A 30 -16.04 -43.44 -16.94
CA THR A 30 -17.28 -43.69 -16.21
C THR A 30 -17.94 -42.36 -15.85
N THR A 31 -19.25 -42.31 -16.14
CA THR A 31 -20.29 -41.30 -15.88
C THR A 31 -20.20 -40.52 -14.56
N ASP A 32 -20.54 -39.22 -14.56
CA ASP A 32 -21.77 -38.67 -13.93
C ASP A 32 -21.87 -37.13 -14.06
N GLY A 33 -23.10 -36.61 -14.15
CA GLY A 33 -23.51 -35.28 -13.69
C GLY A 33 -22.96 -34.03 -14.40
N ALA A 34 -23.73 -33.48 -15.34
CA ALA A 34 -23.58 -32.10 -15.78
C ALA A 34 -23.92 -31.15 -14.61
N ALA A 35 -22.90 -30.73 -13.86
CA ALA A 35 -23.01 -29.60 -12.95
C ALA A 35 -22.97 -28.32 -13.76
N THR A 36 -24.14 -27.73 -14.03
CA THR A 36 -24.25 -26.36 -14.51
C THR A 36 -23.86 -25.44 -13.35
N THR A 37 -22.56 -25.18 -13.20
CA THR A 37 -22.08 -24.07 -12.37
C THR A 37 -22.57 -22.79 -13.02
N THR A 38 -23.72 -22.33 -12.55
CA THR A 38 -24.16 -20.96 -12.75
C THR A 38 -23.13 -20.13 -12.00
N THR A 39 -22.12 -19.63 -12.70
CA THR A 39 -21.25 -18.58 -12.18
C THR A 39 -22.15 -17.39 -11.92
N VAL A 40 -22.55 -17.25 -10.65
CA VAL A 40 -22.90 -15.95 -10.10
C VAL A 40 -21.78 -15.01 -10.55
N PRO A 41 -22.05 -13.95 -11.33
CA PRO A 41 -21.02 -12.98 -11.63
C PRO A 41 -20.50 -12.52 -10.28
N ALA A 42 -19.21 -12.73 -10.01
CA ALA A 42 -18.58 -12.11 -8.86
C ALA A 42 -18.96 -10.63 -8.95
N VAL A 43 -19.63 -10.11 -7.92
CA VAL A 43 -19.62 -8.66 -7.69
C VAL A 43 -18.16 -8.28 -7.88
N PRO A 44 -17.82 -7.39 -8.84
CA PRO A 44 -16.43 -6.99 -8.98
C PRO A 44 -15.98 -6.59 -7.58
N SER A 45 -14.97 -7.27 -7.04
CA SER A 45 -14.47 -6.91 -5.72
C SER A 45 -14.16 -5.42 -5.79
N ASN A 46 -14.44 -4.68 -4.72
CA ASN A 46 -14.26 -3.22 -4.71
C ASN A 46 -12.80 -2.78 -4.89
N GLY A 47 -11.89 -3.65 -5.35
CA GLY A 47 -10.45 -3.45 -5.45
C GLY A 47 -9.80 -3.35 -4.07
N HIS A 48 -8.61 -3.92 -3.92
CA HIS A 48 -7.80 -3.69 -2.72
C HIS A 48 -6.69 -2.68 -3.00
N SER A 49 -6.30 -2.53 -4.27
CA SER A 49 -5.35 -1.50 -4.72
C SER A 49 -6.04 -0.27 -5.31
N VAL A 50 -5.34 0.86 -5.32
CA VAL A 50 -5.79 2.11 -5.97
C VAL A 50 -6.19 1.88 -7.44
N ALA A 51 -5.40 1.11 -8.19
CA ALA A 51 -5.66 0.88 -9.61
C ALA A 51 -6.96 0.08 -9.84
N GLU A 52 -7.19 -0.97 -9.05
CA GLU A 52 -8.42 -1.76 -9.12
C GLU A 52 -9.64 -0.92 -8.71
N GLN A 53 -9.50 -0.11 -7.66
CA GLN A 53 -10.54 0.78 -7.18
C GLN A 53 -10.93 1.82 -8.22
N VAL A 54 -9.95 2.52 -8.82
CA VAL A 54 -10.19 3.52 -9.88
C VAL A 54 -10.88 2.88 -11.09
N LEU A 55 -10.48 1.67 -11.48
CA LEU A 55 -11.13 0.93 -12.56
C LEU A 55 -12.59 0.60 -12.21
N ALA A 56 -12.85 0.09 -11.01
CA ALA A 56 -14.20 -0.22 -10.54
C ALA A 56 -15.08 1.04 -10.43
N ILE A 57 -14.53 2.15 -9.92
CA ILE A 57 -15.23 3.44 -9.81
C ILE A 57 -15.62 3.95 -11.19
N ASN A 58 -14.68 4.02 -12.15
CA ASN A 58 -14.99 4.48 -13.51
C ASN A 58 -15.98 3.56 -14.24
N ALA A 59 -15.94 2.24 -14.00
CA ALA A 59 -16.90 1.31 -14.57
C ALA A 59 -18.31 1.42 -13.94
N GLY A 60 -18.41 1.87 -12.69
CA GLY A 60 -19.67 1.99 -11.94
C GLY A 60 -20.34 3.37 -12.00
N MET A 61 -19.62 4.40 -12.47
CA MET A 61 -20.13 5.77 -12.54
C MET A 61 -20.89 6.05 -13.86
N PRO A 62 -21.78 7.06 -13.88
CA PRO A 62 -22.35 7.56 -15.12
C PRO A 62 -21.29 8.14 -16.06
N ASP A 63 -21.46 7.98 -17.39
CA ASP A 63 -20.55 8.48 -18.44
C ASP A 63 -20.23 9.99 -18.35
N ALA A 64 -21.05 10.76 -17.65
CA ALA A 64 -20.86 12.19 -17.41
C ALA A 64 -19.73 12.50 -16.40
N LEU A 65 -19.20 11.49 -15.71
CA LEU A 65 -18.19 11.60 -14.68
C LEU A 65 -17.00 10.69 -14.97
N VAL A 66 -15.81 11.13 -14.55
CA VAL A 66 -14.58 10.34 -14.59
C VAL A 66 -13.74 10.67 -13.37
N VAL A 67 -13.06 9.66 -12.83
CA VAL A 67 -11.95 9.85 -11.87
C VAL A 67 -10.63 9.57 -12.56
N ASN A 68 -9.60 10.29 -12.12
CA ASN A 68 -8.23 10.08 -12.57
C ASN A 68 -7.59 8.81 -11.94
N ASN A 69 -6.26 8.65 -12.08
CA ASN A 69 -5.53 7.47 -11.61
C ASN A 69 -5.38 7.35 -10.08
N GLY A 70 -5.89 8.31 -9.30
CA GLY A 70 -5.71 8.38 -7.85
C GLY A 70 -4.33 8.90 -7.45
N SER A 71 -4.18 9.26 -6.17
CA SER A 71 -2.94 9.76 -5.60
C SER A 71 -2.10 8.67 -4.96
N LEU A 72 -0.84 9.04 -4.63
CA LEU A 72 0.01 8.24 -3.74
C LEU A 72 -0.35 8.43 -2.25
N ALA A 73 -1.30 9.32 -1.94
CA ALA A 73 -1.74 9.61 -0.59
C ALA A 73 -2.98 8.80 -0.27
N GLU A 74 -2.90 8.00 0.78
CA GLU A 74 -4.00 7.18 1.23
C GLU A 74 -4.41 7.54 2.66
N ASN A 75 -5.71 7.50 2.93
CA ASN A 75 -6.30 7.60 4.26
C ASN A 75 -6.78 6.22 4.73
N ARG A 76 -5.90 5.45 5.35
CA ARG A 76 -6.21 4.06 5.74
C ARG A 76 -5.57 3.70 7.08
N PRO A 77 -6.05 2.66 7.78
CA PRO A 77 -5.33 2.11 8.91
C PRO A 77 -3.96 1.60 8.45
N VAL A 78 -2.93 1.91 9.25
CA VAL A 78 -1.55 1.50 9.04
C VAL A 78 -0.91 1.11 10.37
N VAL A 79 0.22 0.43 10.30
CA VAL A 79 1.12 0.30 11.44
C VAL A 79 2.32 1.22 11.23
N ALA A 80 2.62 2.05 12.22
CA ALA A 80 3.79 2.92 12.23
C ALA A 80 4.70 2.55 13.40
N CYS A 81 6.00 2.43 13.16
CA CYS A 81 7.00 2.09 14.18
C CYS A 81 7.82 3.31 14.58
N THR A 82 8.21 3.36 15.85
CA THR A 82 9.08 4.43 16.39
C THR A 82 10.49 4.36 15.80
N GLU A 83 11.23 5.47 15.82
CA GLU A 83 12.64 5.48 15.38
C GLU A 83 13.46 4.42 16.15
N ALA A 84 13.24 4.29 17.46
CA ALA A 84 13.92 3.31 18.31
C ALA A 84 13.63 1.85 17.87
N ALA A 85 12.39 1.53 17.54
CA ALA A 85 12.03 0.19 17.05
C ALA A 85 12.66 -0.10 15.68
N MET A 86 12.70 0.90 14.79
CA MET A 86 13.35 0.78 13.48
C MET A 86 14.85 0.55 13.62
N GLU A 87 15.52 1.28 14.51
CA GLU A 87 16.95 1.12 14.81
C GLU A 87 17.28 -0.26 15.42
N ALA A 88 16.49 -0.68 16.41
CA ALA A 88 16.66 -1.98 17.07
C ALA A 88 16.53 -3.16 16.10
N ASN A 89 15.79 -2.98 15.00
CA ASN A 89 15.52 -4.01 13.99
C ASN A 89 16.17 -3.71 12.62
N ALA A 90 17.19 -2.85 12.57
CA ALA A 90 17.83 -2.43 11.32
C ALA A 90 18.36 -3.60 10.47
N SER A 91 18.75 -4.71 11.11
CA SER A 91 19.24 -5.92 10.42
C SER A 91 18.16 -6.67 9.62
N THR A 92 16.89 -6.54 10.01
CA THR A 92 15.76 -7.20 9.36
C THR A 92 15.10 -6.33 8.30
N GLN A 93 15.46 -5.04 8.24
CA GLN A 93 14.87 -4.04 7.35
C GLN A 93 13.33 -4.05 7.47
N LEU A 94 12.80 -3.44 8.53
CA LEU A 94 11.35 -3.28 8.75
C LEU A 94 10.73 -2.36 7.68
N ILE A 95 10.51 -2.91 6.48
CA ILE A 95 9.93 -2.20 5.36
C ILE A 95 8.47 -2.61 5.21
N THR A 96 8.17 -3.91 5.28
CA THR A 96 6.82 -4.44 5.06
C THR A 96 6.20 -5.08 6.30
N LEU A 97 4.87 -5.25 6.30
CA LEU A 97 4.13 -5.94 7.36
C LEU A 97 4.55 -7.41 7.45
N THR A 98 4.93 -8.06 6.33
CA THR A 98 5.56 -9.39 6.37
C THR A 98 6.89 -9.36 7.13
N ASN A 99 7.73 -8.33 6.96
CA ASN A 99 8.97 -8.21 7.75
C ASN A 99 8.66 -7.99 9.23
N LEU A 100 7.71 -7.13 9.54
CA LEU A 100 7.27 -6.87 10.92
C LEU A 100 6.76 -8.15 11.60
N ALA A 101 5.93 -8.93 10.91
CA ALA A 101 5.41 -10.21 11.43
C ALA A 101 6.52 -11.20 11.78
N SER A 102 7.62 -11.21 11.02
CA SER A 102 8.76 -12.10 11.27
C SER A 102 9.52 -11.80 12.57
N VAL A 103 9.44 -10.56 13.07
CA VAL A 103 10.06 -10.12 14.33
C VAL A 103 9.04 -9.78 15.41
N ALA A 104 7.75 -10.00 15.16
CA ALA A 104 6.66 -9.68 16.07
C ALA A 104 6.89 -10.16 17.53
N PRO A 105 7.48 -11.34 17.79
CA PRO A 105 7.77 -11.77 19.17
C PRO A 105 8.71 -10.85 19.98
N ASN A 106 9.40 -9.92 19.31
CA ASN A 106 10.24 -8.90 19.94
C ASN A 106 9.60 -7.51 19.99
N ILE A 107 8.43 -7.33 19.37
CA ILE A 107 7.75 -6.04 19.19
C ILE A 107 6.53 -5.98 20.10
N VAL A 108 6.38 -4.88 20.83
CA VAL A 108 5.12 -4.50 21.50
C VAL A 108 4.29 -3.66 20.53
N LEU A 109 3.05 -4.09 20.26
CA LEU A 109 2.12 -3.38 19.39
C LEU A 109 1.12 -2.57 20.22
N GLY A 110 1.13 -1.26 20.06
CA GLY A 110 0.12 -0.35 20.58
C GLY A 110 -1.04 -0.14 19.59
N GLY A 111 -2.22 0.19 20.09
CA GLY A 111 -3.33 0.59 19.23
C GLY A 111 -4.60 0.87 20.02
N SER A 112 -5.55 1.55 19.40
CA SER A 112 -6.87 1.73 20.01
C SER A 112 -7.58 0.38 20.19
N ALA A 113 -8.55 0.34 21.11
CA ALA A 113 -9.37 -0.85 21.31
C ALA A 113 -10.09 -1.28 20.01
N GLU A 114 -10.46 -0.31 19.17
CA GLU A 114 -11.04 -0.56 17.86
C GLU A 114 -10.05 -1.22 16.90
N PHE A 115 -8.82 -0.72 16.79
CA PHE A 115 -7.80 -1.32 15.94
C PHE A 115 -7.43 -2.75 16.39
N LEU A 116 -7.34 -2.98 17.70
CA LEU A 116 -7.00 -4.29 18.25
C LEU A 116 -8.13 -5.33 18.09
N ALA A 117 -9.37 -4.87 17.85
CA ALA A 117 -10.54 -5.73 17.65
C ALA A 117 -11.03 -5.78 16.19
N ASP A 118 -10.50 -4.95 15.29
CA ASP A 118 -10.99 -4.87 13.91
C ASP A 118 -10.54 -6.06 13.06
N ASP A 119 -11.49 -6.95 12.78
CA ASP A 119 -11.29 -8.11 11.92
C ASP A 119 -11.02 -7.75 10.46
N SER A 120 -11.32 -6.53 9.99
CA SER A 120 -11.18 -6.18 8.57
C SER A 120 -9.79 -5.65 8.22
N ALA A 121 -9.25 -4.74 9.02
CA ALA A 121 -7.97 -4.09 8.77
C ALA A 121 -7.15 -3.80 10.04
N GLY A 122 -7.56 -4.38 11.18
CA GLY A 122 -6.88 -4.26 12.46
C GLY A 122 -5.95 -5.44 12.77
N TYR A 123 -5.61 -5.58 14.05
CA TYR A 123 -4.68 -6.61 14.50
C TYR A 123 -5.12 -8.06 14.14
N PRO A 124 -6.39 -8.47 14.32
CA PRO A 124 -6.83 -9.80 13.90
C PRO A 124 -6.69 -10.04 12.39
N ALA A 125 -6.87 -9.00 11.55
CA ALA A 125 -6.61 -9.08 10.12
C ALA A 125 -5.12 -9.31 9.85
N MET A 126 -4.24 -8.58 10.55
CA MET A 126 -2.79 -8.74 10.39
C MET A 126 -2.34 -10.17 10.69
N GLN A 127 -2.84 -10.77 11.77
CA GLN A 127 -2.51 -12.16 12.11
C GLN A 127 -2.93 -13.15 11.01
N ARG A 128 -4.05 -12.90 10.33
CA ARG A 128 -4.53 -13.77 9.25
C ARG A 128 -3.73 -13.62 7.96
N TYR A 129 -3.30 -12.41 7.61
CA TYR A 129 -2.57 -12.11 6.37
C TYR A 129 -1.06 -12.39 6.48
N TYR A 130 -0.43 -11.95 7.56
CA TYR A 130 1.04 -12.02 7.71
C TYR A 130 1.49 -13.07 8.74
N GLY A 131 0.58 -13.52 9.60
CA GLY A 131 0.95 -14.29 10.78
C GLY A 131 1.67 -13.41 11.81
N GLY A 132 2.53 -14.04 12.60
CA GLY A 132 3.25 -13.38 13.69
C GLY A 132 2.35 -13.17 14.92
N GLU A 133 2.95 -13.34 16.09
CA GLU A 133 2.34 -12.99 17.37
C GLU A 133 3.24 -11.94 18.02
N PHE A 134 2.68 -10.77 18.32
CA PHE A 134 3.43 -9.72 18.99
C PHE A 134 3.80 -10.13 20.41
N LYS A 135 4.95 -9.66 20.89
CA LYS A 135 5.41 -9.88 22.27
C LYS A 135 4.32 -9.55 23.28
N ASN A 136 3.65 -8.43 23.06
CA ASN A 136 2.49 -7.97 23.81
C ASN A 136 1.70 -6.97 22.95
N THR A 137 0.42 -6.79 23.27
CA THR A 137 -0.40 -5.69 22.73
C THR A 137 -0.79 -4.74 23.86
N VAL A 138 -0.74 -3.45 23.61
CA VAL A 138 -1.16 -2.41 24.56
C VAL A 138 -2.31 -1.61 23.97
N THR A 139 -3.42 -1.55 24.69
CA THR A 139 -4.53 -0.68 24.33
C THR A 139 -4.18 0.75 24.72
N VAL A 140 -4.24 1.67 23.76
CA VAL A 140 -3.94 3.08 23.96
C VAL A 140 -5.09 3.90 23.39
N ASP A 141 -5.69 4.76 24.22
CA ASP A 141 -6.73 5.68 23.76
C ASP A 141 -6.11 6.80 22.91
N ASP A 142 -6.87 7.31 21.93
CA ASP A 142 -6.37 8.33 21.00
C ASP A 142 -5.82 9.59 21.69
N ALA A 143 -6.39 9.94 22.85
CA ALA A 143 -5.95 11.10 23.65
C ALA A 143 -4.57 10.88 24.31
N ASP A 144 -4.20 9.63 24.58
CA ASP A 144 -2.97 9.25 25.28
C ASP A 144 -1.87 8.76 24.31
N LEU A 145 -2.20 8.62 23.01
CA LEU A 145 -1.31 8.09 21.99
C LEU A 145 0.04 8.83 21.91
N ALA A 146 0.02 10.17 22.01
CA ALA A 146 1.24 10.96 22.00
C ALA A 146 2.16 10.64 23.20
N ALA A 147 1.58 10.49 24.39
CA ALA A 147 2.33 10.14 25.60
C ALA A 147 2.88 8.70 25.49
N ALA A 148 2.06 7.76 25.04
CA ALA A 148 2.47 6.37 24.87
C ALA A 148 3.64 6.19 23.88
N ILE A 149 3.65 6.96 22.79
CA ILE A 149 4.77 6.99 21.85
C ILE A 149 6.02 7.58 22.51
N ALA A 150 5.88 8.72 23.20
CA ALA A 150 7.00 9.43 23.82
C ALA A 150 7.64 8.64 24.98
N ASP A 151 6.83 7.95 25.77
CA ASP A 151 7.27 7.16 26.93
C ASP A 151 7.76 5.76 26.53
N GLY A 152 7.52 5.35 25.28
CA GLY A 152 7.96 4.04 24.76
C GLY A 152 7.12 2.87 25.26
N ASP A 153 5.83 3.09 25.48
CA ASP A 153 4.89 2.06 25.95
C ASP A 153 4.71 0.92 24.93
N ALA A 154 4.92 1.22 23.64
CA ALA A 154 4.97 0.25 22.56
C ALA A 154 5.99 0.64 21.47
N ASP A 155 6.42 -0.35 20.70
CA ASP A 155 7.44 -0.20 19.65
C ASP A 155 6.82 0.27 18.32
N CYS A 156 5.64 -0.26 18.00
CA CYS A 156 4.86 0.08 16.83
C CYS A 156 3.39 0.30 17.21
N PHE A 157 2.68 1.11 16.44
CA PHE A 157 1.31 1.51 16.74
C PHE A 157 0.41 1.35 15.52
N GLY A 158 -0.75 0.70 15.70
CA GLY A 158 -1.85 0.76 14.76
C GLY A 158 -2.56 2.11 14.84
N MET A 159 -2.62 2.83 13.72
CA MET A 159 -3.21 4.17 13.65
C MET A 159 -3.65 4.53 12.23
N ASN A 160 -4.32 5.67 12.07
CA ASN A 160 -4.64 6.19 10.75
C ASN A 160 -3.40 6.80 10.08
N SER A 161 -3.22 6.57 8.77
CA SER A 161 -2.10 7.09 7.99
C SER A 161 -1.97 8.61 7.94
N LEU A 162 -3.04 9.34 8.27
CA LEU A 162 -3.06 10.79 8.38
C LEU A 162 -2.98 11.29 9.83
N ASN A 163 -2.67 10.43 10.80
CA ASN A 163 -2.45 10.85 12.18
C ASN A 163 -1.22 11.79 12.27
N PRO A 164 -1.36 13.01 12.85
CA PRO A 164 -0.29 14.01 12.92
C PRO A 164 0.99 13.48 13.61
N LEU A 165 0.83 12.54 14.55
CA LEU A 165 1.91 11.96 15.34
C LEU A 165 2.94 11.22 14.50
N ILE A 166 2.55 10.70 13.32
CA ILE A 166 3.48 10.06 12.39
C ILE A 166 4.60 11.04 12.00
N THR A 167 4.28 12.31 11.77
CA THR A 167 5.28 13.33 11.43
C THR A 167 5.91 13.93 12.68
N THR A 168 5.14 14.26 13.72
CA THR A 168 5.69 14.96 14.90
C THR A 168 6.61 14.07 15.73
N GLU A 169 6.30 12.78 15.83
CA GLU A 169 7.10 11.75 16.53
C GLU A 169 8.02 10.96 15.57
N LYS A 170 8.11 11.39 14.29
CA LYS A 170 8.98 10.80 13.25
C LYS A 170 8.82 9.29 13.09
N MET A 171 7.59 8.80 13.19
CA MET A 171 7.31 7.39 13.03
C MET A 171 7.45 6.97 11.57
N THR A 172 7.83 5.71 11.36
CA THR A 172 7.91 5.10 10.03
C THR A 172 6.70 4.21 9.79
N ILE A 173 5.88 4.56 8.79
CA ILE A 173 4.79 3.69 8.33
C ILE A 173 5.40 2.45 7.68
N ILE A 174 4.94 1.27 8.11
CA ILE A 174 5.31 -0.02 7.53
C ILE A 174 4.39 -0.34 6.35
N GLU A 175 4.98 -0.76 5.22
CA GLU A 175 4.25 -1.05 3.98
C GLU A 175 3.36 -2.30 4.12
N ASP A 176 2.10 -2.16 3.73
CA ASP A 176 1.18 -3.29 3.58
C ASP A 176 1.43 -3.97 2.23
N ASP A 177 2.24 -5.03 2.23
CA ASP A 177 2.67 -5.75 1.03
C ASP A 177 1.67 -6.83 0.54
N GLN A 178 0.61 -7.11 1.30
CA GLN A 178 -0.44 -8.06 0.92
C GLN A 178 -1.81 -7.41 0.70
N LEU A 179 -1.88 -6.09 0.77
CA LEU A 179 -3.11 -5.28 0.65
C LEU A 179 -4.21 -5.75 1.62
N MET A 180 -3.83 -5.99 2.89
CA MET A 180 -4.75 -6.34 3.96
C MET A 180 -5.79 -5.24 4.14
N ALA A 181 -5.35 -3.99 4.31
CA ALA A 181 -6.23 -2.84 4.34
C ALA A 181 -6.55 -2.41 2.90
N PRO A 182 -7.83 -2.31 2.50
CA PRO A 182 -8.18 -1.76 1.21
C PRO A 182 -7.60 -0.35 1.02
N SER A 183 -7.12 -0.06 -0.18
CA SER A 183 -6.64 1.27 -0.53
C SER A 183 -7.71 2.34 -0.30
N ASN A 184 -7.26 3.57 -0.04
CA ASN A 184 -8.16 4.72 0.10
C ASN A 184 -7.48 6.00 -0.37
N ALA A 185 -7.11 6.02 -1.66
CA ALA A 185 -6.41 7.12 -2.29
C ALA A 185 -7.32 8.31 -2.57
N VAL A 186 -6.74 9.51 -2.59
CA VAL A 186 -7.43 10.71 -3.06
C VAL A 186 -7.59 10.65 -4.58
N VAL A 187 -8.81 10.82 -5.07
CA VAL A 187 -9.12 10.89 -6.51
C VAL A 187 -9.71 12.25 -6.88
N ALA A 188 -9.43 12.71 -8.08
CA ALA A 188 -10.09 13.87 -8.66
C ALA A 188 -11.30 13.41 -9.48
N LEU A 189 -12.51 13.70 -8.99
CA LEU A 189 -13.75 13.48 -9.70
C LEU A 189 -14.09 14.71 -10.56
N ILE A 190 -14.22 14.52 -11.86
CA ILE A 190 -14.48 15.61 -12.81
C ILE A 190 -15.58 15.22 -13.81
N ALA A 191 -16.29 16.24 -14.30
CA ALA A 191 -17.22 16.06 -15.42
C ALA A 191 -16.46 15.69 -16.69
N SER A 192 -16.93 14.67 -17.42
CA SER A 192 -16.28 14.18 -18.65
C SER A 192 -16.13 15.27 -19.71
N THR A 193 -17.04 16.27 -19.73
CA THR A 193 -16.97 17.43 -20.63
C THR A 193 -15.79 18.37 -20.35
N SER A 194 -15.23 18.30 -19.13
CA SER A 194 -14.10 19.12 -18.68
C SER A 194 -12.79 18.32 -18.58
N ALA A 195 -12.85 17.00 -18.74
CA ALA A 195 -11.73 16.07 -18.66
C ALA A 195 -10.89 16.06 -19.96
N THR A 196 -10.40 17.23 -20.39
CA THR A 196 -9.46 17.29 -21.52
C THR A 196 -8.14 16.61 -21.16
N PRO A 197 -7.35 16.14 -22.15
CA PRO A 197 -6.04 15.53 -21.88
C PRO A 197 -5.13 16.41 -21.00
N ASP A 198 -5.12 17.72 -21.24
CA ASP A 198 -4.32 18.68 -20.47
C ASP A 198 -4.79 18.80 -19.01
N VAL A 199 -6.11 18.82 -18.77
CA VAL A 199 -6.67 18.85 -17.41
C VAL A 199 -6.35 17.56 -16.67
N MET A 200 -6.56 16.41 -17.30
CA MET A 200 -6.27 15.10 -16.68
C MET A 200 -4.79 14.94 -16.38
N SER A 201 -3.91 15.31 -17.31
CA SER A 201 -2.46 15.28 -17.09
C SER A 201 -2.02 16.21 -15.96
N THR A 202 -2.67 17.37 -15.80
CA THR A 202 -2.36 18.31 -14.73
C THR A 202 -2.79 17.74 -13.37
N LEU A 203 -4.00 17.17 -13.29
CA LEU A 203 -4.50 16.53 -12.07
C LEU A 203 -3.63 15.32 -11.68
N ASP A 204 -3.24 14.49 -12.64
CA ASP A 204 -2.34 13.35 -12.40
C ASP A 204 -0.97 13.81 -11.89
N ALA A 205 -0.42 14.91 -12.40
CA ALA A 205 0.85 15.45 -11.90
C ALA A 205 0.75 15.92 -10.44
N VAL A 206 -0.35 16.57 -10.06
CA VAL A 206 -0.65 16.96 -8.67
C VAL A 206 -0.74 15.72 -7.78
N LEU A 207 -1.53 14.72 -8.17
CA LEU A 207 -1.77 13.52 -7.37
C LEU A 207 -0.56 12.59 -7.27
N ALA A 208 0.30 12.54 -8.29
CA ALA A 208 1.57 11.81 -8.25
C ALA A 208 2.56 12.43 -7.26
N ARG A 209 2.45 13.73 -6.96
CA ARG A 209 3.26 14.42 -5.94
C ARG A 209 2.59 14.43 -4.56
N LEU A 210 1.30 14.12 -4.46
CA LEU A 210 0.57 14.03 -3.21
C LEU A 210 0.78 12.65 -2.59
N THR A 211 1.82 12.50 -1.76
CA THR A 211 2.08 11.29 -0.96
C THR A 211 1.42 11.38 0.40
N THR A 212 1.18 10.24 1.08
CA THR A 212 0.61 10.22 2.45
C THR A 212 1.42 11.11 3.40
N LYS A 213 2.75 11.04 3.32
CA LYS A 213 3.65 11.91 4.10
C LYS A 213 3.40 13.39 3.84
N ARG A 214 3.30 13.80 2.57
CA ARG A 214 3.04 15.21 2.22
C ARG A 214 1.64 15.66 2.65
N LEU A 215 0.63 14.80 2.48
CA LEU A 215 -0.73 15.10 2.92
C LEU A 215 -0.81 15.28 4.44
N ASN A 216 -0.13 14.41 5.21
CA ASN A 216 -0.03 14.53 6.65
C ASN A 216 0.72 15.80 7.09
N GLN A 217 1.83 16.15 6.43
CA GLN A 217 2.55 17.41 6.68
C GLN A 217 1.65 18.64 6.47
N MET A 218 0.89 18.67 5.37
CA MET A 218 -0.08 19.75 5.11
C MET A 218 -1.19 19.79 6.16
N LEU A 219 -1.71 18.63 6.58
CA LEU A 219 -2.71 18.55 7.63
C LEU A 219 -2.17 19.11 8.97
N ASN A 220 -0.91 18.83 9.30
CA ASN A 220 -0.27 19.35 10.51
C ASN A 220 -0.15 20.87 10.48
N GLU A 221 0.24 21.46 9.35
CA GLU A 221 0.28 22.92 9.20
C GLU A 221 -1.09 23.56 9.46
N ILE A 222 -2.17 22.91 9.02
CA ILE A 222 -3.54 23.43 9.21
C ILE A 222 -4.00 23.24 10.66
N VAL A 223 -3.89 22.02 11.19
CA VAL A 223 -4.51 21.65 12.48
C VAL A 223 -3.68 22.10 13.67
N VAL A 224 -2.36 21.95 13.60
CA VAL A 224 -1.45 22.26 14.71
C VAL A 224 -1.01 23.72 14.67
N ASN A 225 -0.59 24.21 13.49
CA ASN A 225 -0.06 25.58 13.35
C ASN A 225 -1.16 26.61 13.03
N GLY A 226 -2.37 26.18 12.69
CA GLY A 226 -3.48 27.07 12.33
C GLY A 226 -3.28 27.79 10.99
N THR A 227 -2.40 27.29 10.13
CA THR A 227 -2.13 27.89 8.82
C THR A 227 -3.35 27.74 7.93
N ASP A 228 -3.72 28.81 7.22
CA ASP A 228 -4.86 28.80 6.32
C ASP A 228 -4.69 27.73 5.21
N PRO A 229 -5.69 26.87 4.95
CA PRO A 229 -5.60 25.82 3.94
C PRO A 229 -5.25 26.33 2.53
N PHE A 230 -5.66 27.54 2.17
CA PHE A 230 -5.31 28.14 0.88
C PHE A 230 -3.81 28.43 0.80
N VAL A 231 -3.20 28.90 1.89
CA VAL A 231 -1.75 29.14 1.94
C VAL A 231 -1.00 27.81 1.82
N VAL A 232 -1.42 26.78 2.55
CA VAL A 232 -0.81 25.44 2.51
C VAL A 232 -0.93 24.81 1.12
N ALA A 233 -2.10 24.89 0.50
CA ALA A 233 -2.34 24.35 -0.83
C ALA A 233 -1.50 25.07 -1.91
N ASN A 234 -1.40 26.40 -1.88
CA ASN A 234 -0.54 27.13 -2.83
C ASN A 234 0.93 26.78 -2.64
N ALA A 235 1.41 26.71 -1.39
CA ALA A 235 2.78 26.30 -1.12
C ALA A 235 3.09 24.90 -1.67
N PHE A 236 2.14 23.96 -1.58
CA PHE A 236 2.28 22.65 -2.21
C PHE A 236 2.33 22.73 -3.74
N VAL A 237 1.39 23.46 -4.36
CA VAL A 237 1.32 23.62 -5.83
C VAL A 237 2.57 24.30 -6.38
N ASP A 238 3.14 25.27 -5.68
CA ASP A 238 4.38 25.96 -6.06
C ASP A 238 5.61 25.05 -6.06
N THR A 239 5.52 23.87 -5.44
CA THR A 239 6.59 22.86 -5.45
C THR A 239 6.47 21.83 -6.57
N LEU A 240 5.43 21.89 -7.41
CA LEU A 240 5.15 20.92 -8.48
C LEU A 240 6.03 21.07 -9.72
#